data_AF-A0A9W4JZG1-F1
#
_entry.id   AF-A0A9W4JZG1-F1
#
_cell.length_a   1.000
_cell.length_b   1.000
_cell.length_c   1.000
_cell.angle_alpha   90.00
_cell.angle_beta   90.00
_cell.angle_gamma   90.00
#
_symmetry.space_group_name_H-M   'P 1'
#
loop_
_entity.id
_entity.type
_entity.pdbx_description
1 polymer ?
#
loop_
_entity_poly.entity_id
_entity_poly.type
_entity_poly.pdbx_seq_one_letter_code
_entity_poly.pdbx_strand_id
1 'polypeptide(L)' 'MGENAKAEITQAERDNRWEMAYKARMRQIVPGLLGNVEASYKPQMLRDNKINAIVSLTAARFAWWRSTTRTAGIHK' A
#
# COMPACT_ATOMS: atom_id res chain seq x y z
N MET A 1 30.91 -19.65 19.37
CA MET A 1 30.88 -18.22 19.77
C MET A 1 31.41 -17.45 18.57
N GLY A 2 30.68 -16.60 17.86
CA GLY A 2 29.50 -15.82 18.23
C GLY A 2 29.85 -14.38 17.89
N GLU A 3 29.55 -13.94 16.68
CA GLU A 3 29.56 -12.52 16.29
C GLU A 3 28.71 -12.35 15.03
N ASN A 4 27.40 -12.53 15.19
CA ASN A 4 26.44 -11.90 14.28
C ASN A 4 26.42 -10.42 14.63
N ALA A 5 27.40 -9.67 14.14
CA ALA A 5 27.39 -8.22 14.19
C ALA A 5 26.16 -7.75 13.41
N LYS A 6 25.07 -7.44 14.13
CA LYS A 6 23.94 -6.69 13.58
C LYS A 6 24.51 -5.36 13.14
N ALA A 7 24.76 -5.19 11.84
CA ALA A 7 25.09 -3.90 11.27
C ALA A 7 24.04 -2.90 11.77
N GLU A 8 24.49 -1.90 12.55
CA GLU A 8 23.61 -0.86 13.04
C GLU A 8 23.08 -0.08 11.84
N ILE A 9 21.80 -0.28 11.55
CA ILE A 9 21.12 0.44 10.47
C ILE A 9 21.09 1.90 10.88
N THR A 10 21.73 2.74 10.07
CA THR A 10 21.81 4.19 10.30
C THR A 10 20.41 4.82 10.25
N GLN A 11 20.21 5.98 10.89
CA GLN A 11 18.91 6.65 10.86
C GLN A 11 18.48 6.99 9.43
N ALA A 12 19.40 7.42 8.58
CA ALA A 12 19.14 7.71 7.17
C ALA A 12 18.67 6.47 6.40
N GLU A 13 19.23 5.29 6.68
CA GLU A 13 18.75 4.03 6.09
C GLU A 13 17.38 3.63 6.61
N ARG A 14 17.07 3.91 7.88
CA ARG A 14 15.72 3.70 8.44
C ARG A 14 14.71 4.62 7.75
N ASP A 15 15.02 5.90 7.63
CA ASP A 15 14.13 6.90 7.00
C ASP A 15 13.90 6.56 5.51
N ASN A 16 14.95 6.16 4.79
CA ASN A 16 14.82 5.69 3.40
C ASN A 16 13.97 4.42 3.28
N ARG A 17 14.10 3.46 4.22
CA ARG A 17 13.23 2.28 4.26
C ARG A 17 11.78 2.65 4.52
N TRP A 18 11.54 3.63 5.40
CA TRP A 18 10.20 4.15 5.67
C TRP A 18 9.60 4.83 4.44
N GLU A 19 10.34 5.71 3.76
CA GLU A 19 9.94 6.32 2.49
C GLU A 19 9.58 5.27 1.43
N MET A 20 10.43 4.25 1.30
CA MET A 20 10.19 3.15 0.37
C MET A 20 8.97 2.29 0.76
N ALA A 21 8.70 2.10 2.04
CA ALA A 21 7.51 1.39 2.53
C ALA A 21 6.23 2.21 2.35
N TYR A 22 6.33 3.54 2.45
CA TYR A 22 5.21 4.47 2.29
C TYR A 22 4.82 4.61 0.81
N LYS A 23 5.76 4.57 -0.13
CA LYS A 23 5.45 4.67 -1.57
C LYS A 23 4.33 3.69 -1.99
N ALA A 24 3.31 4.20 -2.68
CA ALA A 24 2.18 3.40 -3.16
C ALA A 24 2.66 2.20 -4.02
N ARG A 25 2.26 0.99 -3.64
CA ARG A 25 2.65 -0.26 -4.32
C ARG A 25 1.48 -1.24 -4.35
N MET A 26 1.39 -1.96 -5.46
CA MET A 26 0.47 -3.08 -5.64
C MET A 26 1.23 -4.25 -6.25
N ARG A 27 0.92 -5.46 -5.80
CA ARG A 27 1.47 -6.71 -6.34
C ARG A 27 0.31 -7.62 -6.70
N GLN A 28 0.35 -8.18 -7.90
CA GLN A 28 -0.62 -9.17 -8.33
C GLN A 28 -0.45 -10.45 -7.52
N ILE A 29 -1.55 -10.94 -6.93
CA ILE A 29 -1.61 -12.22 -6.21
C ILE A 29 -2.88 -12.90 -6.67
N VAL A 30 -2.80 -13.89 -7.57
CA VAL A 30 -3.98 -14.55 -8.13
C VAL A 30 -4.85 -15.15 -7.01
N PRO A 31 -6.18 -14.90 -6.97
CA PRO A 31 -7.03 -14.24 -7.98
C PRO A 31 -7.24 -12.71 -7.83
N GLY A 32 -6.44 -11.99 -7.03
CA GLY A 32 -6.56 -10.55 -6.80
C GLY A 32 -5.23 -9.75 -6.81
N LEU A 33 -5.22 -8.64 -6.07
CA LEU A 33 -4.09 -7.72 -5.92
C LEU A 33 -3.93 -7.35 -4.44
N LEU A 34 -2.69 -7.36 -3.96
CA LEU A 34 -2.33 -6.87 -2.63
C LEU A 34 -1.64 -5.51 -2.77
N GLY A 35 -2.21 -4.48 -2.15
CA GLY A 35 -1.63 -3.13 -2.12
C GLY A 35 -1.40 -2.62 -0.70
N ASN A 36 -0.49 -1.67 -0.54
CA ASN A 36 -0.38 -0.92 0.71
C ASN A 36 -1.47 0.16 0.80
N VAL A 37 -1.63 0.75 1.99
CA VAL A 37 -2.66 1.77 2.25
C VAL A 37 -2.53 2.95 1.30
N GLU A 38 -1.31 3.40 1.00
CA GLU A 38 -1.07 4.52 0.06
C GLU A 38 -1.57 4.25 -1.37
N ALA A 39 -1.56 2.99 -1.82
CA ALA A 39 -2.10 2.64 -3.12
C ALA A 39 -3.64 2.82 -3.21
N SER A 40 -4.35 2.74 -2.08
CA SER A 40 -5.80 3.00 -2.04
C SER A 40 -6.16 4.46 -2.31
N TYR A 41 -5.23 5.39 -2.05
CA TYR A 41 -5.42 6.82 -2.30
C TYR A 41 -5.04 7.26 -3.72
N LYS A 42 -4.66 6.33 -4.61
CA LYS A 42 -4.28 6.61 -6.00
C LYS A 42 -5.37 6.11 -6.96
N PRO A 43 -6.41 6.91 -7.28
CA PRO A 43 -7.51 6.49 -8.14
C PRO A 43 -7.06 5.95 -9.50
N GLN A 44 -6.01 6.53 -10.10
CA GLN A 44 -5.49 6.07 -11.38
C GLN A 44 -4.95 4.63 -11.29
N MET A 45 -4.18 4.31 -10.24
CA MET A 45 -3.68 2.94 -10.03
C MET A 45 -4.82 1.93 -9.84
N LEU A 46 -5.87 2.32 -9.13
CA LEU A 46 -7.06 1.47 -8.95
C LEU A 46 -7.77 1.20 -10.28
N ARG A 47 -7.91 2.23 -11.12
CA ARG A 47 -8.54 2.13 -12.45
C ARG A 47 -7.72 1.29 -13.41
N ASP A 48 -6.41 1.54 -13.49
CA ASP A 48 -5.49 0.80 -14.38
C ASP A 48 -5.48 -0.70 -14.05
N ASN A 49 -5.63 -1.03 -12.76
CA ASN A 49 -5.70 -2.41 -12.28
C ASN A 49 -7.13 -2.97 -12.19
N LYS A 50 -8.14 -2.24 -12.66
CA LYS A 50 -9.56 -2.64 -12.66
C LYS A 50 -10.06 -3.11 -11.28
N ILE A 51 -9.58 -2.47 -10.23
CA ILE A 51 -9.96 -2.79 -8.85
C ILE A 51 -11.42 -2.38 -8.62
N ASN A 52 -12.27 -3.36 -8.33
CA ASN A 52 -13.70 -3.15 -8.06
C ASN A 52 -14.05 -3.19 -6.56
N ALA A 53 -13.19 -3.78 -5.74
CA ALA A 53 -13.35 -3.89 -4.29
C ALA A 53 -11.98 -3.84 -3.61
N ILE A 54 -11.94 -3.28 -2.40
CA ILE A 54 -10.73 -3.31 -1.58
C ILE A 54 -11.10 -3.75 -0.17
N VAL A 55 -10.29 -4.64 0.40
CA VAL A 55 -10.42 -5.13 1.76
C VAL A 55 -9.23 -4.60 2.57
N SER A 56 -9.51 -3.82 3.61
CA SER A 56 -8.48 -3.38 4.57
C SER A 56 -8.39 -4.39 5.71
N LEU A 57 -7.18 -4.88 5.99
CA LEU A 57 -6.88 -5.71 7.16
C LEU A 57 -6.55 -4.88 8.41
N THR A 58 -6.62 -3.55 8.30
CA THR A 58 -6.32 -2.63 9.39
C THR A 58 -7.61 -1.98 9.90
N ALA A 59 -7.69 -1.78 11.22
CA ALA A 59 -8.76 -1.01 11.86
C ALA A 59 -8.64 0.51 11.60
N ALA A 60 -7.57 0.97 10.92
CA ALA A 60 -7.35 2.37 10.64
C ALA A 60 -8.30 2.87 9.54
N ARG A 61 -9.45 3.36 10.04
CA ARG A 61 -10.37 4.36 9.45
C ARG A 61 -10.90 4.06 8.05
N PHE A 62 -11.88 3.16 8.05
CA PHE A 62 -12.99 3.02 7.08
C PHE A 62 -13.56 4.35 6.52
N ALA A 63 -13.49 5.46 7.28
CA ALA A 63 -13.98 6.77 6.86
C ALA A 63 -13.31 7.34 5.58
N TRP A 64 -12.04 7.02 5.33
CA TRP A 64 -11.27 7.58 4.20
C TRP A 64 -11.57 6.84 2.88
N TRP A 65 -12.05 5.61 2.96
CA TRP A 65 -12.36 4.73 1.83
C TRP A 65 -13.66 5.08 1.13
N ARG A 66 -14.53 5.89 1.77
CA ARG A 66 -15.82 6.30 1.21
C ARG A 66 -15.71 7.20 -0.04
N SER A 67 -14.55 7.77 -0.35
CA SER A 67 -14.40 8.69 -1.50
C SER A 67 -13.69 8.06 -2.71
N THR A 68 -12.55 7.40 -2.48
CA THR A 68 -11.62 7.03 -3.55
C THR A 68 -12.02 5.75 -4.26
N THR A 69 -12.44 4.71 -3.51
CA THR A 69 -12.87 3.44 -4.10
C THR A 69 -14.27 3.54 -4.72
N ARG A 70 -15.17 4.33 -4.12
CA ARG A 70 -16.54 4.54 -4.65
C ARG A 70 -16.54 5.10 -6.08
N THR A 71 -15.51 5.86 -6.45
CA THR A 71 -15.39 6.52 -7.76
C THR A 71 -14.42 5.79 -8.72
N ALA A 72 -13.78 4.71 -8.27
CA ALA A 72 -12.88 3.92 -9.11
C ALA A 72 -13.63 3.07 -10.14
N GLY A 73 -14.82 2.56 -9.80
CA GLY A 73 -15.68 1.76 -10.69
C GLY A 73 -16.86 2.53 -11.33
N ILE A 74 -17.01 3.83 -11.05
CA ILE A 74 -18.04 4.66 -11.70
C ILE A 74 -17.42 5.28 -12.96
N HIS A 75 -17.70 4.65 -14.10
CA HIS A 75 -17.43 5.21 -15.41
C HIS A 75 -18.57 6.18 -15.78
N LYS A 76 -18.24 7.42 -16.16
CA LYS A 76 -19.15 8.31 -16.88
C LYS A 76 -19.08 7.98 -18.36
#